data_AF-A0A068WU15-F1
#
_entry.id   AF-A0A068WU15-F1
#
_cell.length_a   1.000
_cell.length_b   1.000
_cell.length_c   1.000
_cell.angle_alpha   90.00
_cell.angle_beta   90.00
_cell.angle_gamma   90.00
#
_symmetry.space_group_name_H-M   'P 1'
#
loop_
_entity.id
_entity.type
_entity.pdbx_description
1 polymer ?
#
loop_
_entity_poly.entity_id
_entity_poly.type
_entity_poly.pdbx_seq_one_letter_code
_entity_poly.pdbx_strand_id
1 'polypeptide(L)'
;MFLLRNVPLITFHNAMLAPTTELLRFLRDTAAEEVSIDNQNISVRTNEEQVNINEFRRSYDLVFAFLDEDALEGKTQDEQVVLSLYIVHVKQHQEERRPTQILYSYCKTNHDRLICIQKLFTNGSENGDGEQKRWPDCVICLAEGTADVVFVPCRHVAMCKKCLPSFQASSQCLHCPLCRGAISEIKLL
;
A
#
# COMPACT_ATOMS: atom_id res chain seq x y z
N MET A 1 3.07 7.19 17.04
CA MET A 1 2.13 7.05 15.88
C MET A 1 1.24 8.27 15.86
N PHE A 2 1.11 8.94 14.72
CA PHE A 2 0.15 10.03 14.54
C PHE A 2 -1.17 9.47 14.03
N LEU A 3 -2.25 9.95 14.62
CA LEU A 3 -3.62 9.62 14.25
C LEU A 3 -4.31 10.90 13.82
N LEU A 4 -4.66 10.97 12.53
CA LEU A 4 -5.30 12.14 11.94
C LEU A 4 -6.75 11.80 11.60
N ARG A 5 -7.65 12.76 11.86
CA ARG A 5 -9.09 12.66 11.63
C ARG A 5 -9.53 13.76 10.68
N ASN A 6 -10.56 13.49 9.87
CA ASN A 6 -11.14 14.46 8.93
C ASN A 6 -10.10 15.17 8.06
N VAL A 7 -9.18 14.41 7.46
CA VAL A 7 -7.99 14.95 6.81
C VAL A 7 -8.34 15.45 5.41
N PRO A 8 -8.24 16.75 5.10
CA PRO A 8 -8.63 17.28 3.79
C PRO A 8 -7.79 16.68 2.65
N LEU A 9 -8.46 16.18 1.60
CA LEU A 9 -7.80 15.40 0.53
C LEU A 9 -6.64 16.19 -0.10
N ILE A 10 -6.92 17.37 -0.63
CA ILE A 10 -5.93 18.16 -1.39
C ILE A 10 -4.75 18.55 -0.51
N THR A 11 -5.02 19.07 0.68
CA THR A 11 -3.98 19.50 1.62
C THR A 11 -3.07 18.34 2.02
N PHE A 12 -3.64 17.18 2.29
CA PHE A 12 -2.86 16.00 2.68
C PHE A 12 -1.98 15.48 1.54
N HIS A 13 -2.52 15.39 0.33
CA HIS A 13 -1.75 14.96 -0.85
C HIS A 13 -0.59 15.92 -1.14
N ASN A 14 -0.81 17.23 -1.02
CA ASN A 14 0.26 18.21 -1.16
C ASN A 14 1.33 18.04 -0.08
N ALA A 15 0.93 17.81 1.18
CA ALA A 15 1.88 17.55 2.26
C ALA A 15 2.71 16.27 2.01
N MET A 16 2.10 15.20 1.47
CA MET A 16 2.83 13.96 1.15
C MET A 16 3.90 14.15 0.06
N LEU A 17 3.68 15.09 -0.87
CA LEU A 17 4.62 15.42 -1.94
C LEU A 17 5.74 16.36 -1.48
N ALA A 18 5.54 17.10 -0.39
CA ALA A 18 6.54 17.98 0.20
C ALA A 18 7.73 17.20 0.78
N PRO A 19 8.84 17.87 1.13
CA PRO A 19 9.95 17.25 1.85
C PRO A 19 9.49 16.56 3.13
N THR A 20 10.22 15.53 3.55
CA THR A 20 9.86 14.66 4.70
C THR A 20 9.74 15.45 5.99
N THR A 21 10.60 16.46 6.19
CA THR A 21 10.54 17.37 7.33
C THR A 21 9.27 18.21 7.36
N GLU A 22 8.81 18.68 6.20
CA GLU A 22 7.55 19.43 6.08
C GLU A 22 6.33 18.55 6.28
N LEU A 23 6.33 17.35 5.71
CA LEU A 23 5.29 16.35 5.96
C LEU A 23 5.22 16.00 7.45
N LEU A 24 6.35 15.76 8.10
CA LEU A 24 6.38 15.44 9.54
C LEU A 24 5.83 16.60 10.38
N ARG A 25 6.21 17.84 10.05
CA ARG A 25 5.63 19.03 10.69
C ARG A 25 4.12 19.08 10.49
N PHE A 26 3.64 18.89 9.27
CA PHE A 26 2.21 18.81 8.98
C PHE A 26 1.52 17.75 9.85
N LEU A 27 2.10 16.54 9.96
CA LEU A 27 1.53 15.46 10.78
C LEU A 27 1.46 15.85 12.26
N ARG A 28 2.51 16.47 12.82
CA ARG A 28 2.52 16.95 14.20
C ARG A 28 1.47 18.04 14.46
N ASP A 29 1.33 18.97 13.50
CA ASP A 29 0.39 20.08 13.62
C ASP A 29 -1.08 19.66 13.45
N THR A 30 -1.33 18.56 12.73
CA THR A 30 -2.70 18.11 12.39
C THR A 30 -3.13 16.81 13.05
N ALA A 31 -2.24 16.11 13.75
CA ALA A 31 -2.59 14.91 14.51
C ALA A 31 -3.66 15.23 15.55
N ALA A 32 -4.75 14.47 15.53
CA ALA A 32 -5.74 14.52 16.59
C ALA A 32 -5.19 13.88 17.86
N GLU A 33 -4.41 12.81 17.71
CA GLU A 33 -3.76 12.08 18.80
C GLU A 33 -2.38 11.60 18.37
N GLU A 34 -1.45 11.58 19.32
CA GLU A 34 -0.18 10.89 19.20
C GLU A 34 -0.17 9.73 20.20
N VAL A 35 -0.02 8.52 19.66
CA VAL A 35 -0.17 7.27 20.43
C VAL A 35 1.15 6.51 20.40
N SER A 36 1.63 6.13 21.59
CA SER A 36 2.74 5.19 21.74
C SER A 36 2.27 3.78 21.33
N ILE A 37 3.11 3.03 20.62
CA ILE A 37 2.77 1.66 20.21
C ILE A 37 3.37 0.71 21.23
N ASP A 38 2.67 0.48 22.32
CA ASP A 38 3.04 -0.45 23.38
C ASP A 38 2.14 -1.71 23.36
N ASN A 39 2.30 -2.52 22.32
CA ASN A 39 1.86 -3.92 22.20
C ASN A 39 0.44 -4.32 22.65
N GLN A 40 -0.50 -3.39 22.80
CA GLN A 40 -1.89 -3.68 23.10
C GLN A 40 -2.81 -2.99 22.10
N ASN A 41 -3.92 -3.68 21.78
CA ASN A 41 -4.90 -3.23 20.80
C ASN A 41 -5.25 -1.74 20.97
N ILE A 42 -5.13 -0.97 19.88
CA ILE A 42 -5.44 0.45 19.90
C ILE A 42 -6.91 0.63 19.49
N SER A 43 -7.70 1.22 20.38
CA SER A 43 -9.08 1.63 20.07
C SER A 43 -9.08 3.07 19.59
N VAL A 44 -9.58 3.30 18.38
CA VAL A 44 -9.55 4.60 17.72
C VAL A 44 -10.97 5.06 17.42
N ARG A 45 -11.32 6.24 17.92
CA ARG A 45 -12.55 6.92 17.51
C ARG A 45 -12.37 7.57 16.13
N THR A 46 -13.40 7.50 15.31
CA THR A 46 -13.46 8.16 14.00
C THR A 46 -14.14 9.54 14.14
N ASN A 47 -14.39 10.22 13.02
CA ASN A 47 -15.15 11.47 13.01
C ASN A 47 -16.54 11.27 13.63
N GLU A 48 -17.00 12.25 14.42
CA GLU A 48 -18.35 12.28 14.98
C GLU A 48 -19.38 12.61 13.90
N GLU A 49 -19.05 13.55 13.02
CA GLU A 49 -19.92 13.96 11.92
C GLU A 49 -19.81 13.00 10.73
N GLN A 50 -20.95 12.51 10.27
CA GLN A 50 -21.06 11.71 9.07
C GLN A 50 -21.28 12.62 7.86
N VAL A 51 -20.61 12.29 6.75
CA VAL A 51 -20.84 12.96 5.47
C VAL A 51 -22.18 12.46 4.90
N ASN A 52 -22.97 13.35 4.32
CA ASN A 52 -24.21 12.96 3.66
C ASN A 52 -23.92 11.93 2.56
N ILE A 53 -24.70 10.83 2.50
CA ILE A 53 -24.49 9.74 1.53
C ILE A 53 -24.55 10.20 0.06
N ASN A 54 -25.26 11.29 -0.21
CA ASN A 54 -25.40 11.86 -1.55
C ASN A 54 -24.29 12.87 -1.90
N GLU A 55 -23.37 13.13 -0.97
CA GLU A 55 -22.25 14.05 -1.17
C GLU A 55 -20.92 13.32 -1.34
N PHE A 56 -20.01 13.98 -2.06
CA PHE A 56 -18.64 13.49 -2.19
C PHE A 56 -17.84 13.81 -0.93
N ARG A 57 -17.15 12.80 -0.40
CA ARG A 57 -16.19 12.98 0.69
C ARG A 57 -15.04 13.86 0.21
N ARG A 58 -14.77 14.94 0.96
CA ARG A 58 -13.68 15.90 0.71
C ARG A 58 -12.50 15.76 1.66
N SER A 59 -12.58 14.77 2.54
CA SER A 59 -11.56 14.40 3.52
C SER A 59 -11.50 12.89 3.67
N TYR A 60 -10.34 12.40 4.12
CA TYR A 60 -10.19 11.05 4.64
C TYR A 60 -10.70 11.00 6.08
N ASP A 61 -11.44 9.94 6.43
CA ASP A 61 -11.96 9.80 7.79
C ASP A 61 -10.83 9.64 8.81
N LEU A 62 -9.85 8.82 8.43
CA LEU A 62 -8.81 8.36 9.32
C LEU A 62 -7.52 8.11 8.54
N VAL A 63 -6.43 8.68 9.03
CA VAL A 63 -5.08 8.42 8.53
C VAL A 63 -4.18 8.08 9.71
N PHE A 64 -3.47 6.96 9.61
CA PHE A 64 -2.40 6.61 10.52
C PHE A 64 -1.06 6.95 9.88
N ALA A 65 -0.17 7.58 10.65
CA ALA A 65 1.22 7.77 10.26
C ALA A 65 2.15 7.22 11.34
N PHE A 66 3.05 6.34 10.91
CA PHE A 66 4.07 5.74 11.74
C PHE A 66 5.41 6.39 11.40
N LEU A 67 6.09 6.89 12.42
CA LEU A 67 7.41 7.50 12.30
C LEU A 67 8.46 6.52 12.81
N ASP A 68 9.52 6.35 12.03
CA ASP A 68 10.77 5.76 12.45
C ASP A 68 11.76 6.90 12.71
N GLU A 69 11.99 7.19 14.00
CA GLU A 69 12.90 8.27 14.41
C GLU A 69 14.36 7.94 14.09
N ASP A 70 14.74 6.65 14.17
CA ASP A 70 16.11 6.22 13.86
C ASP A 70 16.43 6.41 12.38
N ALA A 71 15.46 6.10 11.50
CA ALA A 71 15.59 6.34 10.06
C ALA A 71 15.63 7.85 9.72
N LEU A 72 14.90 8.69 10.47
CA LEU A 72 14.91 10.14 10.28
C LEU A 72 16.25 10.78 10.67
N GLU A 73 16.86 10.30 11.75
CA GLU A 73 18.15 10.78 12.24
C GLU A 73 19.31 10.50 11.27
N GLY A 74 19.09 9.72 10.21
CA GLY A 74 20.06 9.53 9.13
C GLY A 74 21.32 8.81 9.61
N LYS A 75 21.17 7.87 10.55
CA LYS A 75 22.28 7.06 11.08
C LYS A 75 22.98 6.23 10.00
N THR A 76 22.32 6.03 8.85
CA THR A 76 22.83 5.28 7.70
C THR A 76 22.81 6.14 6.44
N GLN A 77 23.70 5.83 5.49
CA GLN A 77 23.67 6.45 4.15
C GLN A 77 22.64 5.79 3.22
N ASP A 78 22.02 4.69 3.65
CA ASP A 78 21.07 3.94 2.85
C ASP A 78 19.69 4.61 2.87
N GLU A 79 18.92 4.42 1.80
CA GLU A 79 17.55 4.90 1.74
C GLU A 79 16.67 4.03 2.66
N GLN A 80 16.05 4.67 3.65
CA GLN A 80 15.20 4.03 4.65
C GLN A 80 13.81 4.65 4.67
N VAL A 81 12.81 3.86 5.05
CA VAL A 81 11.44 4.34 5.24
C VAL A 81 11.40 5.11 6.57
N VAL A 82 11.04 6.39 6.49
CA VAL A 82 10.91 7.27 7.67
C VAL A 82 9.46 7.36 8.12
N LEU A 83 8.53 7.49 7.17
CA LEU A 83 7.11 7.53 7.46
C LEU A 83 6.38 6.43 6.71
N SER A 84 5.51 5.71 7.42
CA SER A 84 4.50 4.84 6.81
C SER A 84 3.12 5.41 7.05
N LEU A 85 2.39 5.69 5.97
CA LEU A 85 1.07 6.31 5.97
C LEU A 85 0.03 5.28 5.55
N TYR A 86 -1.04 5.15 6.33
CA TYR A 86 -2.17 4.27 6.05
C TYR A 86 -3.45 5.09 6.06
N ILE A 87 -4.05 5.23 4.89
CA ILE A 87 -5.31 5.96 4.70
C ILE A 87 -6.44 4.93 4.81
N VAL A 88 -7.33 5.12 5.77
CA VAL A 88 -8.41 4.17 6.08
C VAL A 88 -9.75 4.78 5.65
N HIS A 89 -10.49 4.05 4.82
CA HIS A 89 -11.91 4.30 4.62
C HIS A 89 -12.67 3.84 5.83
N VAL A 90 -13.53 4.68 6.39
CA VAL A 90 -14.48 4.29 7.42
C VAL A 90 -15.87 4.29 6.80
N LYS A 91 -16.52 3.12 6.85
CA LYS A 91 -17.92 2.97 6.46
C LYS A 91 -18.79 3.75 7.45
N GLN A 92 -19.47 4.79 6.97
CA GLN A 92 -20.30 5.67 7.80
C GLN A 92 -21.78 5.27 7.78
N HIS A 93 -22.27 4.81 6.62
CA HIS A 93 -23.67 4.42 6.40
C HIS A 93 -23.80 2.95 6.01
N GLN A 94 -24.93 2.30 6.32
CA GLN A 94 -25.13 0.87 6.02
C GLN A 94 -25.16 0.59 4.51
N GLU A 95 -25.70 1.54 3.75
CA GLU A 95 -25.90 1.52 2.30
C GLU A 95 -24.59 1.63 1.53
N GLU A 96 -23.51 2.09 2.16
CA GLU A 96 -22.18 2.12 1.54
C GLU A 96 -21.71 0.70 1.20
N ARG A 97 -21.40 0.51 -0.09
CA ARG A 97 -20.90 -0.77 -0.60
C ARG A 97 -19.48 -1.08 -0.14
N ARG A 98 -18.68 -0.05 0.14
CA ARG A 98 -17.27 -0.21 0.52
C ARG A 98 -17.16 -0.41 2.04
N PRO A 99 -16.57 -1.51 2.52
CA PRO A 99 -16.39 -1.73 3.95
C PRO A 99 -15.26 -0.85 4.51
N THR A 100 -15.21 -0.70 5.83
CA THR A 100 -14.07 -0.08 6.52
C THR A 100 -12.81 -0.86 6.23
N GLN A 101 -11.82 -0.22 5.59
CA GLN A 101 -10.58 -0.87 5.18
C GLN A 101 -9.52 0.16 4.80
N ILE A 102 -8.25 -0.27 4.73
CA ILE A 102 -7.17 0.53 4.16
C ILE A 102 -7.46 0.78 2.67
N LEU A 103 -7.51 2.06 2.29
CA LEU A 103 -7.62 2.52 0.91
C LEU A 103 -6.27 2.58 0.23
N TYR A 104 -5.31 3.21 0.89
CA TYR A 104 -3.99 3.48 0.36
C TYR A 104 -2.94 3.32 1.46
N SER A 105 -1.77 2.83 1.06
CA SER A 105 -0.58 2.76 1.88
C SER A 105 0.55 3.47 1.16
N TYR A 106 1.21 4.38 1.85
CA TYR A 106 2.36 5.11 1.32
C TYR A 106 3.53 5.01 2.27
N CYS A 107 4.75 5.07 1.73
CA CYS A 107 5.97 5.29 2.48
C CYS A 107 6.64 6.58 2.02
N LYS A 108 7.17 7.35 2.96
CA LYS A 108 8.11 8.45 2.69
C LYS A 108 9.48 8.01 3.18
N THR A 109 10.51 8.17 2.34
CA THR A 109 11.88 7.80 2.69
C THR A 109 12.69 9.02 3.15
N ASN A 110 13.84 8.78 3.78
CA ASN A 110 14.82 9.81 4.14
C ASN A 110 15.38 10.57 2.92
N HIS A 111 15.14 10.09 1.69
CA HIS A 111 15.46 10.76 0.43
C HIS A 111 14.26 11.51 -0.18
N ASP A 112 13.24 11.83 0.62
CA ASP A 112 12.01 12.51 0.21
C ASP A 112 11.16 11.78 -0.84
N ARG A 113 11.48 10.52 -1.14
CA ARG A 113 10.74 9.72 -2.11
C ARG A 113 9.43 9.24 -1.49
N LEU A 114 8.33 9.52 -2.19
CA LEU A 114 7.02 8.99 -1.86
C LEU A 114 6.77 7.71 -2.67
N ILE A 115 6.53 6.60 -1.98
CA ILE A 115 6.31 5.29 -2.56
C ILE A 115 4.89 4.86 -2.23
N CYS A 116 4.11 4.50 -3.25
CA CYS A 116 2.81 3.87 -3.04
C CYS A 116 2.99 2.36 -2.88
N ILE A 117 2.64 1.82 -1.71
CA ILE A 117 2.69 0.39 -1.45
C ILE A 117 1.45 -0.26 -2.04
N GLN A 118 1.66 -1.29 -2.87
CA GLN A 118 0.58 -2.03 -3.51
C GLN A 118 0.71 -3.52 -3.20
N LYS A 119 -0.44 -4.15 -2.91
CA LYS A 119 -0.50 -5.60 -2.73
C LYS A 119 -0.24 -6.30 -4.06
N LEU A 120 0.66 -7.27 -4.03
CA LEU A 120 0.87 -8.23 -5.10
C LEU A 120 -0.08 -9.42 -4.91
N PHE A 121 -0.58 -9.97 -6.01
CA PHE A 121 -1.47 -11.12 -5.99
C PHE A 121 -0.71 -12.36 -6.45
N THR A 122 -0.42 -13.23 -5.51
CA THR A 122 0.21 -14.54 -5.75
C THR A 122 -0.87 -15.62 -5.74
N ASN A 123 -0.62 -16.72 -6.44
CA ASN A 123 -1.45 -17.93 -6.45
C ASN A 123 -0.95 -18.99 -5.44
N GLY A 124 -0.13 -18.59 -4.45
CA GLY A 124 0.38 -19.50 -3.43
C GLY A 124 -0.74 -19.96 -2.49
N SER A 125 -0.81 -21.26 -2.20
CA SER A 125 -1.79 -21.83 -1.28
C SER A 125 -1.56 -21.32 0.15
N GLU A 126 -2.56 -20.65 0.72
CA GLU A 126 -2.63 -20.26 2.14
C GLU A 126 -2.94 -21.47 3.05
N ASN A 127 -2.31 -22.61 2.78
CA ASN A 127 -2.49 -23.79 3.64
C ASN A 127 -1.60 -23.62 4.88
N GLY A 128 -2.22 -23.17 5.97
CA GLY A 128 -2.01 -23.60 7.35
C GLY A 128 -0.58 -23.64 7.91
N ASP A 129 -0.39 -22.88 8.99
CA ASP A 129 0.60 -23.09 10.05
C ASP A 129 2.09 -22.93 9.67
N GLY A 130 2.57 -21.69 9.83
CA GLY A 130 3.95 -21.41 10.25
C GLY A 130 5.08 -21.68 9.25
N GLU A 131 4.83 -22.36 8.13
CA GLU A 131 5.85 -22.59 7.11
C GLU A 131 6.10 -21.32 6.29
N GLN A 132 7.39 -21.00 6.15
CA GLN A 132 7.94 -19.88 5.40
C GLN A 132 7.13 -19.61 4.13
N LYS A 133 6.56 -18.41 3.97
CA LYS A 133 5.80 -18.00 2.78
C LYS A 133 6.61 -18.32 1.53
N ARG A 134 6.35 -19.47 0.90
CA ARG A 134 6.97 -19.84 -0.37
C ARG A 134 6.32 -18.99 -1.44
N TRP A 135 7.14 -18.29 -2.20
CA TRP A 135 6.69 -17.65 -3.43
C TRP A 135 6.05 -18.70 -4.34
N PRO A 136 4.99 -18.36 -5.09
CA PRO A 136 4.27 -19.34 -5.86
C PRO A 136 5.11 -19.87 -7.02
N ASP A 137 4.77 -21.06 -7.49
CA ASP A 137 5.37 -21.63 -8.69
C ASP A 137 4.90 -20.91 -9.96
N CYS A 138 5.77 -20.87 -10.96
CA CYS A 138 5.45 -20.35 -12.28
C CYS A 138 4.33 -21.18 -12.93
N VAL A 139 3.22 -20.52 -13.29
CA VAL A 139 2.05 -21.17 -13.91
C VAL A 139 2.28 -21.58 -15.36
N ILE A 140 3.40 -21.15 -15.96
CA ILE A 140 3.74 -21.47 -17.34
C ILE A 140 4.53 -22.76 -17.43
N CYS A 141 5.62 -22.90 -16.67
CA CYS A 141 6.45 -24.11 -16.73
C CYS A 141 6.04 -25.18 -15.72
N LEU A 142 5.35 -24.83 -14.62
CA LEU A 142 4.95 -25.75 -13.55
C LEU A 142 6.11 -26.63 -13.02
N ALA A 143 7.35 -26.16 -13.21
CA ALA A 143 8.57 -26.91 -12.92
C ALA A 143 9.29 -26.27 -11.71
N GLU A 144 10.51 -25.75 -11.90
CA GLU A 144 11.38 -25.28 -10.81
C GLU A 144 11.45 -23.75 -10.66
N GLY A 145 10.68 -23.00 -11.44
CA GLY A 145 10.76 -21.54 -11.44
C GLY A 145 9.81 -20.93 -10.41
N THR A 146 10.35 -20.30 -9.37
CA THR A 146 9.59 -19.35 -8.55
C THR A 146 9.05 -18.24 -9.45
N ALA A 147 7.76 -17.89 -9.29
CA ALA A 147 7.18 -16.77 -9.99
C ALA A 147 7.71 -15.46 -9.39
N ASP A 148 8.46 -14.72 -10.20
CA ASP A 148 9.15 -13.48 -9.86
C ASP A 148 8.89 -12.37 -10.89
N VAL A 149 7.87 -12.55 -11.73
CA VAL A 149 7.39 -11.57 -12.71
C VAL A 149 6.03 -11.03 -12.27
N VAL A 150 5.92 -9.70 -12.15
CA VAL A 150 4.69 -8.97 -11.81
C VAL A 150 4.11 -8.34 -13.07
N PHE A 151 2.82 -8.57 -13.31
CA PHE A 151 2.09 -7.94 -14.40
C PHE A 151 1.32 -6.70 -13.92
N VAL A 152 1.55 -5.54 -14.54
CA VAL A 152 0.88 -4.27 -14.21
C VAL A 152 -0.22 -3.99 -15.24
N PRO A 153 -1.42 -3.50 -14.83
CA PRO A 153 -1.80 -3.01 -13.50
C PRO A 153 -2.48 -4.05 -12.59
N CYS A 154 -2.67 -5.29 -13.06
CA CYS A 154 -3.40 -6.30 -12.28
C CYS A 154 -2.63 -6.84 -11.07
N ARG A 155 -1.30 -6.63 -11.02
CA ARG A 155 -0.35 -7.00 -9.96
C ARG A 155 -0.25 -8.50 -9.67
N HIS A 156 -0.64 -9.32 -10.62
CA HIS A 156 -0.47 -10.77 -10.51
C HIS A 156 1.01 -11.17 -10.66
N VAL A 157 1.47 -12.01 -9.74
CA VAL A 157 2.77 -12.68 -9.77
C VAL A 157 2.51 -14.13 -10.17
N ALA A 158 2.86 -14.49 -11.41
CA ALA A 158 2.43 -15.78 -11.96
C ALA A 158 3.51 -16.51 -12.77
N MET A 159 4.61 -15.84 -13.14
CA MET A 159 5.56 -16.37 -14.11
C MET A 159 6.99 -16.16 -13.62
N CYS A 160 7.89 -17.08 -13.96
CA CYS A 160 9.32 -16.92 -13.73
C CYS A 160 10.00 -16.17 -14.88
N LYS A 161 11.12 -15.49 -14.58
CA LYS A 161 11.96 -14.79 -15.58
C LYS A 161 12.32 -15.64 -16.80
N LYS A 162 12.49 -16.97 -16.64
CA LYS A 162 12.86 -17.87 -17.73
C LYS A 162 11.74 -18.04 -18.78
N CYS A 163 10.47 -17.98 -18.36
CA CYS A 163 9.33 -18.13 -19.25
C CYS A 163 8.93 -16.80 -19.94
N LEU A 164 9.39 -15.66 -19.40
CA LEU A 164 9.03 -14.34 -19.87
C LEU A 164 9.33 -14.10 -21.37
N PRO A 165 10.53 -14.43 -21.90
CA PRO A 165 10.83 -14.19 -23.32
C PRO A 165 9.88 -14.94 -24.26
N SER A 166 9.61 -16.22 -23.98
CA SER A 166 8.69 -17.04 -24.77
C SER A 166 7.25 -16.53 -24.69
N PHE A 167 6.83 -16.07 -23.50
CA PHE A 167 5.52 -15.46 -23.32
C PHE A 167 5.38 -14.18 -24.16
N GLN A 168 6.39 -13.30 -24.15
CA GLN A 168 6.38 -12.06 -24.93
C GLN A 168 6.41 -12.33 -26.44
N ALA A 169 7.14 -13.36 -26.88
CA ALA A 169 7.23 -13.71 -28.30
C ALA A 169 5.96 -14.40 -28.85
N SER A 170 5.27 -15.18 -28.01
CA SER A 170 4.07 -15.94 -28.42
C SER A 170 2.76 -15.15 -28.29
N SER A 171 2.76 -14.09 -27.47
CA SER A 171 1.55 -13.32 -27.20
C SER A 171 1.34 -12.22 -28.24
N GLN A 172 0.36 -12.40 -29.12
CA GLN A 172 -0.07 -11.35 -30.06
C GLN A 172 -0.59 -10.10 -29.33
N CYS A 173 -1.16 -10.30 -28.13
CA CYS A 173 -1.57 -9.26 -27.19
C CYS A 173 -1.09 -9.63 -25.78
N LEU A 174 -0.41 -8.73 -25.08
CA LEU A 174 0.07 -8.97 -23.72
C LEU A 174 -1.11 -8.94 -22.72
N HIS A 175 -1.68 -10.10 -22.42
CA HIS A 175 -2.70 -10.28 -21.39
C HIS A 175 -2.18 -11.14 -20.25
N CYS A 176 -2.52 -10.79 -19.02
CA CYS A 176 -2.12 -11.53 -17.83
C CYS A 176 -2.65 -12.98 -17.90
N PRO A 177 -1.80 -14.01 -17.71
CA PRO A 177 -2.23 -15.41 -17.74
C PRO A 177 -3.28 -15.78 -16.66
N LEU A 178 -3.34 -15.04 -15.54
CA LEU A 178 -4.27 -15.31 -14.45
C LEU A 178 -5.64 -14.64 -14.65
N CYS A 179 -5.65 -13.34 -14.90
CA CYS A 179 -6.92 -12.57 -14.97
C CYS A 179 -7.31 -12.10 -16.36
N ARG A 180 -6.48 -12.35 -17.39
CA ARG A 180 -6.63 -11.88 -18.77
C ARG A 180 -6.70 -10.35 -18.94
N GLY A 181 -6.43 -9.58 -17.88
CA GLY A 181 -6.30 -8.13 -17.97
C GLY A 181 -5.13 -7.73 -18.89
N ALA A 182 -5.29 -6.64 -19.62
CA ALA A 182 -4.23 -6.10 -20.47
C ALA A 182 -3.01 -5.72 -19.62
N ILE A 183 -1.82 -6.10 -20.08
CA ILE A 183 -0.54 -5.80 -19.44
C ILE A 183 0.01 -4.54 -20.08
N SER A 184 0.18 -3.48 -19.28
CA SER A 184 0.84 -2.25 -19.71
C SER A 184 2.34 -2.26 -19.41
N GLU A 185 2.74 -2.97 -18.35
CA GLU A 185 4.11 -3.05 -17.91
C GLU A 185 4.38 -4.40 -17.21
N ILE A 186 5.63 -4.85 -17.30
CA ILE A 186 6.12 -6.06 -16.63
C ILE A 186 7.25 -5.64 -15.69
N LYS A 187 7.13 -6.01 -14.41
CA LYS A 187 8.17 -5.78 -13.40
C LYS A 187 8.78 -7.10 -12.96
N LEU A 188 10.05 -7.06 -12.58
CA LEU A 188 10.78 -8.19 -12.03
C LEU A 188 10.99 -7.97 -10.54
N LEU A 189 10.79 -9.02 -9.74
CA LEU A 189 11.11 -9.07 -8.31
C LEU A 189 12.58 -9.47 -8.09
#